data_AF-A0A7C3R190-F1
#
_entry.id   AF-A0A7C3R190-F1
#
_cell.length_a   1.000
_cell.length_b   1.000
_cell.length_c   1.000
_cell.angle_alpha   90.00
_cell.angle_beta   90.00
_cell.angle_gamma   90.00
#
_symmetry.space_group_name_H-M   'P 1'
#
loop_
_entity.id
_entity.type
_entity.pdbx_description
1 polymer ?
#
loop_
_entity_poly.entity_id
_entity_poly.type
_entity_poly.pdbx_seq_one_letter_code
_entity_poly.pdbx_strand_id
1 'polypeptide(L)'
;MEFNVKALKNNIQSWINSERDEVRKEIQKLESEKKTKTEDELLSEYKNQRSAKEDELKACYRAETFLDEYEEKQEKISTLPNIRKEHKKAETFLSNIKGKINHKIEVSKKQSQSLEVEHQKNSERLKKLKEGIAKADALEVDLSTIEKIEEPGELDKLVDAYELQNRGYQNLRIDFKSLLSRLASLEYNAIIDINLSIEKFDEVASIASLEHIKDSLEELHKFSMVSYDNQKRSRHADFTNYLNNIIPQKLGTFNDLEDRFEQQKNRLNRNLNKVDFGAIKQISLEMDKSKGNNNSIASLMQSLNSKVVSARTMFEDKESLFFDKPKSIENIDAIIETLGKIKKQSEGGAIHIFDTIDLTISYVENGVKKKGLSHLKNDSSSGGNILLKVAITISILALFANKADKDTPFFLIVDEISRLKHQNQENLKRFINDHGFRTLFITPDPVYPDPEAVMYYMFRNSGNEKGGLEIAQMNIV
;
A
#
# COMPACT_ATOMS: atom_id res chain seq x y z
N MET A 1 44.24 18.15 12.27
CA MET A 1 44.96 18.50 11.03
C MET A 1 44.12 17.96 9.89
N GLU A 2 43.29 18.81 9.29
CA GLU A 2 42.54 18.45 8.08
C GLU A 2 43.53 18.26 6.94
N PHE A 3 43.77 17.00 6.59
CA PHE A 3 44.52 16.65 5.40
C PHE A 3 43.65 17.03 4.20
N ASN A 4 43.97 18.15 3.54
CA ASN A 4 43.18 18.66 2.42
C ASN A 4 43.53 17.89 1.14
N VAL A 5 42.97 16.67 1.03
CA VAL A 5 43.21 15.70 -0.06
C VAL A 5 42.91 16.27 -1.44
N LYS A 6 42.01 17.27 -1.52
CA LYS A 6 41.65 17.93 -2.79
C LYS A 6 42.79 18.78 -3.34
N ALA A 7 43.58 19.42 -2.47
CA ALA A 7 44.77 20.17 -2.86
C ALA A 7 45.90 19.25 -3.33
N LEU A 8 46.05 18.08 -2.68
CA LEU A 8 47.06 17.08 -3.05
C LEU A 8 46.75 16.45 -4.42
N LYS A 9 45.47 16.12 -4.69
CA LYS A 9 45.03 15.58 -5.98
C LYS A 9 45.30 16.55 -7.13
N ASN A 10 45.01 17.84 -6.94
CA ASN A 10 45.27 18.85 -7.96
C ASN A 10 46.77 19.07 -8.22
N ASN A 11 47.62 19.01 -7.19
CA ASN A 11 49.07 19.12 -7.36
C ASN A 11 49.66 17.91 -8.10
N ILE A 12 49.21 16.70 -7.77
CA ILE A 12 49.68 15.48 -8.46
C ILE A 12 49.21 15.49 -9.93
N GLN A 13 47.98 15.91 -10.20
CA GLN A 13 47.47 16.01 -11.57
C GLN A 13 48.21 17.08 -12.39
N SER A 14 48.53 18.22 -11.77
CA SER A 14 49.31 19.29 -12.41
C SER A 14 50.74 18.83 -12.71
N TRP A 15 51.35 18.05 -11.82
CA TRP A 15 52.69 17.50 -12.01
C TRP A 15 52.71 16.48 -13.16
N ILE A 16 51.74 15.56 -13.21
CA ILE A 16 51.61 14.58 -14.30
C ILE A 16 51.41 15.27 -15.66
N ASN A 17 50.62 16.34 -15.71
CA ASN A 17 50.39 17.06 -16.96
C ASN A 17 51.65 17.82 -17.41
N SER A 18 52.41 18.41 -16.48
CA SER A 18 53.69 19.08 -16.78
C SER A 18 54.73 18.10 -17.33
N GLU A 19 54.88 16.93 -16.69
CA GLU A 19 55.77 15.85 -17.15
C GLU A 19 55.37 15.35 -18.54
N ARG A 20 54.07 15.17 -18.80
CA ARG A 20 53.58 14.76 -20.13
C ARG A 20 53.87 15.79 -21.23
N ASP A 21 53.81 17.08 -20.91
CA ASP A 21 54.11 18.15 -21.86
C ASP A 21 55.63 18.31 -22.10
N GLU A 22 56.48 18.07 -21.11
CA GLU A 22 57.93 18.00 -21.31
C GLU A 22 58.33 16.81 -22.19
N VAL A 23 57.78 15.62 -21.92
CA VAL A 23 58.01 14.44 -22.76
C VAL A 23 57.55 14.66 -24.20
N ARG A 24 56.42 15.37 -24.42
CA ARG A 24 55.97 15.73 -25.77
C ARG A 24 56.90 16.70 -26.49
N LYS A 25 57.46 17.69 -25.78
CA LYS A 25 58.45 18.62 -26.35
C LYS A 25 59.76 17.92 -26.70
N GLU A 26 60.18 16.96 -25.88
CA GLU A 26 61.39 16.19 -26.10
C GLU A 26 61.23 15.21 -27.27
N ILE A 27 60.06 14.58 -27.42
CA ILE A 27 59.72 13.77 -28.62
C ILE A 27 59.77 14.63 -29.89
N GLN A 28 59.23 15.86 -29.88
CA GLN A 28 59.30 16.76 -31.03
C GLN A 28 60.74 17.21 -31.36
N LYS A 29 61.57 17.40 -30.34
CA LYS A 29 62.99 17.73 -30.51
C LYS A 29 63.76 16.55 -31.12
N LEU A 30 63.54 15.33 -30.64
CA LEU A 30 64.17 14.12 -31.17
C LEU A 30 63.69 13.77 -32.59
N GLU A 31 62.44 14.08 -32.95
CA GLU A 31 61.96 14.00 -34.34
C GLU A 31 62.69 14.99 -35.28
N SER A 32 63.09 16.16 -34.76
CA SER A 32 63.81 17.19 -35.53
C SER A 32 65.32 16.91 -35.71
N GLU A 33 65.94 16.10 -34.83
CA GLU A 33 67.39 15.81 -34.84
C GLU A 33 67.77 14.56 -35.68
N LYS A 34 66.81 13.98 -36.42
CA LYS A 34 66.95 12.78 -37.26
C LYS A 34 67.87 12.93 -38.50
N LYS A 35 68.80 13.89 -38.54
CA LYS A 35 69.62 14.20 -39.73
C LYS A 35 71.16 14.21 -39.57
N THR A 36 71.75 13.93 -38.41
CA THR A 36 73.21 14.11 -38.25
C THR A 36 73.97 13.14 -37.32
N LYS A 37 73.53 11.88 -37.13
CA LYS A 37 74.33 10.84 -36.41
C LYS A 37 74.15 9.44 -37.00
N THR A 38 75.14 8.55 -36.82
CA THR A 38 75.19 7.16 -37.33
C THR A 38 74.24 6.20 -36.61
N GLU A 39 73.71 5.21 -37.35
CA GLU A 39 72.56 4.36 -36.97
C GLU A 39 72.72 3.59 -35.65
N ASP A 40 73.92 3.05 -35.36
CA ASP A 40 74.16 2.22 -34.16
C ASP A 40 74.25 3.02 -32.86
N GLU A 41 74.78 4.26 -32.90
CA GLU A 41 74.85 5.14 -31.72
C GLU A 41 73.46 5.67 -31.34
N LEU A 42 72.64 6.03 -32.35
CA LEU A 42 71.23 6.38 -32.16
C LEU A 42 70.45 5.21 -31.56
N LEU A 43 70.71 3.96 -31.99
CA LEU A 43 70.00 2.78 -31.48
C LEU A 43 70.30 2.51 -30.00
N SER A 44 71.55 2.71 -29.56
CA SER A 44 71.95 2.55 -28.16
C SER A 44 71.38 3.66 -27.27
N GLU A 45 71.42 4.92 -27.73
CA GLU A 45 70.88 6.06 -27.01
C GLU A 45 69.35 5.96 -26.88
N TYR A 46 68.65 5.57 -27.96
CA TYR A 46 67.20 5.32 -27.92
C TYR A 46 66.81 4.11 -27.08
N LYS A 47 67.63 3.06 -26.99
CA LYS A 47 67.38 1.93 -26.07
C LYS A 47 67.48 2.35 -24.61
N ASN A 48 68.48 3.16 -24.25
CA ASN A 48 68.63 3.67 -22.89
C ASN A 48 67.50 4.64 -22.53
N GLN A 49 67.14 5.55 -23.43
CA GLN A 49 65.99 6.44 -23.24
C GLN A 49 64.67 5.67 -23.12
N ARG A 50 64.48 4.63 -23.93
CA ARG A 50 63.31 3.75 -23.83
C ARG A 50 63.27 3.01 -22.49
N SER A 51 64.40 2.51 -21.99
CA SER A 51 64.46 1.87 -20.68
C SER A 51 64.10 2.85 -19.55
N ALA A 52 64.63 4.08 -19.60
CA ALA A 52 64.30 5.12 -18.62
C ALA A 52 62.80 5.47 -18.66
N LYS A 53 62.23 5.63 -19.87
CA LYS A 53 60.79 5.90 -20.05
C LYS A 53 59.91 4.71 -19.67
N GLU A 54 60.35 3.48 -19.86
CA GLU A 54 59.64 2.28 -19.38
C GLU A 54 59.63 2.21 -17.85
N ASP A 55 60.69 2.65 -17.17
CA ASP A 55 60.72 2.69 -15.71
C ASP A 55 59.89 3.85 -15.14
N GLU A 56 59.87 5.02 -15.79
CA GLU A 56 58.93 6.10 -15.48
C GLU A 56 57.47 5.66 -15.68
N LEU A 57 57.18 4.90 -16.74
CA LEU A 57 55.84 4.36 -17.01
C LEU A 57 55.40 3.35 -15.93
N LYS A 58 56.31 2.47 -15.48
CA LYS A 58 56.04 1.57 -14.35
C LYS A 58 55.78 2.34 -13.05
N ALA A 59 56.48 3.44 -12.82
CA ALA A 59 56.22 4.30 -11.67
C ALA A 59 54.82 4.94 -11.74
N CYS A 60 54.40 5.39 -12.94
CA CYS A 60 53.03 5.87 -13.16
C CYS A 60 51.97 4.79 -12.87
N TYR A 61 52.14 3.57 -13.38
CA TYR A 61 51.19 2.48 -13.12
C TYR A 61 51.09 2.09 -11.65
N ARG A 62 52.21 2.11 -10.92
CA ARG A 62 52.20 1.90 -9.46
C ARG A 62 51.42 3.01 -8.73
N ALA A 63 51.56 4.26 -9.18
CA ALA A 63 50.81 5.38 -8.62
C ALA A 63 49.30 5.29 -8.93
N GLU A 64 48.91 4.85 -10.13
CA GLU A 64 47.52 4.58 -10.49
C GLU A 64 46.93 3.46 -9.62
N THR A 65 47.65 2.34 -9.46
CA THR A 65 47.22 1.22 -8.60
C THR A 65 47.00 1.66 -7.15
N PHE A 66 47.87 2.53 -6.63
CA PHE A 66 47.74 3.10 -5.30
C PHE A 66 46.50 4.01 -5.17
N LEU A 67 46.17 4.78 -6.21
CA LEU A 67 44.98 5.63 -6.22
C LEU A 67 43.69 4.78 -6.25
N ASP A 68 43.66 3.71 -7.03
CA ASP A 68 42.53 2.78 -7.08
C ASP A 68 42.30 2.11 -5.71
N GLU A 69 43.37 1.63 -5.06
CA GLU A 69 43.29 1.08 -3.70
C GLU A 69 42.84 2.11 -2.66
N TYR A 70 43.26 3.36 -2.84
CA TYR A 70 42.86 4.46 -1.96
C TYR A 70 41.38 4.79 -2.12
N GLU A 71 40.86 4.86 -3.35
CA GLU A 71 39.43 5.09 -3.63
C GLU A 71 38.57 3.96 -3.06
N GLU A 72 38.99 2.70 -3.19
CA GLU A 72 38.29 1.54 -2.61
C GLU A 72 38.25 1.59 -1.06
N LYS A 73 39.32 2.08 -0.42
CA LYS A 73 39.46 2.13 1.04
C LYS A 73 39.06 3.48 1.65
N GLN A 74 38.71 4.47 0.83
CA GLN A 74 38.47 5.86 1.26
C GLN A 74 37.34 5.97 2.29
N GLU A 75 36.28 5.17 2.12
CA GLU A 75 35.12 5.15 3.02
C GLU A 75 35.47 4.58 4.41
N LYS A 76 36.40 3.63 4.48
CA LYS A 76 36.92 3.09 5.75
C LYS A 76 37.86 4.08 6.43
N ILE A 77 38.68 4.80 5.65
CA ILE A 77 39.59 5.83 6.18
C ILE A 77 38.79 7.03 6.70
N SER A 78 37.73 7.44 6.00
CA SER A 78 36.89 8.58 6.39
C SER A 78 36.05 8.32 7.66
N THR A 79 35.72 7.05 7.94
CA THR A 79 34.96 6.66 9.13
C THR A 79 35.83 6.42 10.39
N LEU A 80 37.13 6.20 10.22
CA LEU A 80 38.08 5.95 11.32
C LEU A 80 38.11 7.04 12.42
N PRO A 81 38.08 8.35 12.12
CA PRO A 81 38.04 9.40 13.15
C PRO A 81 36.77 9.35 14.00
N ASN A 82 35.63 9.03 13.37
CA ASN A 82 34.35 8.89 14.06
C ASN A 82 34.35 7.67 14.99
N ILE A 83 34.88 6.53 14.52
CA ILE A 83 35.04 5.32 15.33
C ILE A 83 35.94 5.59 16.55
N ARG A 84 37.06 6.30 16.37
CA ARG A 84 37.94 6.70 17.50
C ARG A 84 37.24 7.62 18.50
N LYS A 85 36.37 8.52 18.03
CA LYS A 85 35.61 9.43 18.89
C LYS A 85 34.56 8.66 19.71
N GLU A 86 33.84 7.73 19.08
CA GLU A 86 32.87 6.86 19.76
C GLU A 86 33.54 5.93 20.78
N HIS A 87 34.69 5.33 20.43
CA HIS A 87 35.48 4.52 21.37
C HIS A 87 35.88 5.33 22.62
N LYS A 88 36.37 6.55 22.44
CA LYS A 88 36.76 7.42 23.55
C LYS A 88 35.55 7.81 24.43
N LYS A 89 34.38 8.04 23.82
CA LYS A 89 33.13 8.26 24.58
C LYS A 89 32.74 7.03 25.39
N ALA A 90 32.82 5.84 24.81
CA ALA A 90 32.53 4.58 25.49
C ALA A 90 33.48 4.32 26.66
N GLU A 91 34.80 4.55 26.50
CA GLU A 91 35.78 4.45 27.59
C GLU A 91 35.47 5.42 28.74
N THR A 92 35.12 6.66 28.41
CA THR A 92 34.78 7.68 29.41
C THR A 92 33.51 7.29 30.17
N PHE A 93 32.51 6.77 29.46
CA PHE A 93 31.26 6.27 30.05
C PHE A 93 31.49 5.08 30.98
N LEU A 94 32.29 4.09 30.54
CA LEU A 94 32.64 2.93 31.35
C LEU A 94 33.43 3.32 32.61
N SER A 95 34.36 4.27 32.50
CA SER A 95 35.10 4.81 33.64
C SER A 95 34.16 5.46 34.67
N ASN A 96 33.20 6.27 34.19
CA ASN A 96 32.19 6.90 35.04
C ASN A 96 31.27 5.89 35.73
N ILE A 97 30.83 4.84 35.02
CA ILE A 97 30.03 3.75 35.62
C ILE A 97 30.84 3.03 36.70
N LYS A 98 32.10 2.69 36.40
CA LYS A 98 32.99 2.01 37.37
C LYS A 98 33.19 2.85 38.62
N GLY A 99 33.34 4.17 38.48
CA GLY A 99 33.39 5.11 39.60
C GLY A 99 32.11 5.11 40.45
N LYS A 100 30.93 5.16 39.80
CA LYS A 100 29.63 5.10 40.49
C LYS A 100 29.41 3.77 41.23
N ILE A 101 29.78 2.65 40.62
CA ILE A 101 29.68 1.32 41.23
C ILE A 101 30.60 1.24 42.46
N ASN A 102 31.85 1.68 42.34
CA ASN A 102 32.79 1.67 43.46
C ASN A 102 32.31 2.55 44.62
N HIS A 103 31.75 3.73 44.32
CA HIS A 103 31.16 4.59 45.34
C HIS A 103 29.97 3.92 46.04
N LYS A 104 29.08 3.26 45.30
CA LYS A 104 27.97 2.49 45.87
C LYS A 104 28.46 1.36 46.78
N ILE A 105 29.49 0.62 46.36
CA ILE A 105 30.11 -0.44 47.17
C ILE A 105 30.66 0.14 48.48
N GLU A 106 31.32 1.30 48.43
CA GLU A 106 31.87 1.95 49.62
C GLU A 106 30.79 2.44 50.59
N VAL A 107 29.72 3.04 50.07
CA VAL A 107 28.55 3.46 50.86
C VAL A 107 27.88 2.25 51.51
N SER A 108 27.67 1.16 50.77
CA SER A 108 27.08 -0.07 51.32
C SER A 108 27.98 -0.71 52.38
N LYS A 109 29.31 -0.67 52.24
CA LYS A 109 30.23 -1.13 53.29
C LYS A 109 30.10 -0.29 54.57
N LYS A 110 30.02 1.04 54.45
CA LYS A 110 29.83 1.93 55.61
C LYS A 110 28.48 1.69 56.30
N GLN A 111 27.41 1.47 55.54
CA GLN A 111 26.10 1.10 56.09
C GLN A 111 26.12 -0.26 56.78
N SER A 112 26.80 -1.26 56.20
CA SER A 112 26.96 -2.57 56.84
C SER A 112 27.70 -2.47 58.18
N GLN A 113 28.77 -1.67 58.23
CA GLN A 113 29.52 -1.42 59.46
C GLN A 113 28.68 -0.67 60.51
N SER A 114 27.88 0.33 60.11
CA SER A 114 27.01 1.03 61.06
C SER A 114 25.93 0.12 61.62
N LEU A 115 25.33 -0.74 60.79
CA LEU A 115 24.34 -1.73 61.22
C LEU A 115 24.95 -2.77 62.17
N GLU A 116 26.20 -3.16 61.95
CA GLU A 116 26.91 -4.11 62.81
C GLU A 116 27.21 -3.53 64.20
N VAL A 117 27.61 -2.25 64.25
CA VAL A 117 27.75 -1.48 65.50
C VAL A 117 26.40 -1.33 66.21
N GLU A 118 25.33 -1.04 65.48
CA GLU A 118 23.98 -0.92 66.04
C GLU A 118 23.48 -2.28 66.57
N HIS A 119 23.75 -3.38 65.86
CA HIS A 119 23.44 -4.72 66.31
C HIS A 119 24.18 -5.09 67.60
N GLN A 120 25.46 -4.74 67.73
CA GLN A 120 26.20 -4.92 69.00
C GLN A 120 25.57 -4.12 70.14
N LYS A 121 25.24 -2.83 69.91
CA LYS A 121 24.60 -1.97 70.91
C LYS A 121 23.23 -2.51 71.33
N ASN A 122 22.44 -2.99 70.37
CA ASN A 122 21.13 -3.59 70.64
C ASN A 122 21.27 -4.94 71.36
N SER A 123 22.28 -5.75 71.05
CA SER A 123 22.57 -7.00 71.76
C SER A 123 22.95 -6.74 73.23
N GLU A 124 23.76 -5.73 73.51
CA GLU A 124 24.07 -5.31 74.89
C GLU A 124 22.83 -4.80 75.62
N ARG A 125 21.99 -4.00 74.94
CA ARG A 125 20.74 -3.49 75.51
C ARG A 125 19.77 -4.63 75.82
N LEU A 126 19.69 -5.64 74.94
CA LEU A 126 18.86 -6.83 75.12
C LEU A 126 19.38 -7.70 76.27
N LYS A 127 20.70 -7.77 76.47
CA LYS A 127 21.29 -8.42 77.65
C LYS A 127 20.91 -7.69 78.94
N LYS A 128 21.03 -6.35 78.98
CA LYS A 128 20.61 -5.54 80.13
C LYS A 128 19.11 -5.65 80.41
N LEU A 129 18.28 -5.69 79.36
CA LEU A 129 16.83 -5.90 79.49
C LEU A 129 16.51 -7.29 80.02
N LYS A 130 17.19 -8.35 79.55
CA LYS A 130 17.04 -9.71 80.11
C LYS A 130 17.47 -9.80 81.57
N GLU A 131 18.57 -9.14 81.95
CA GLU A 131 18.99 -9.01 83.34
C GLU A 131 17.98 -8.20 84.17
N GLY A 132 17.38 -7.17 83.59
CA GLY A 132 16.32 -6.36 84.20
C GLY A 132 15.02 -7.14 84.39
N ILE A 133 14.59 -7.91 83.40
CA ILE A 133 13.42 -8.79 83.47
C ILE A 133 13.65 -9.88 84.52
N ALA A 134 14.83 -10.52 84.54
CA ALA A 134 15.15 -11.51 85.57
C ALA A 134 15.16 -10.92 87.00
N LYS A 135 15.50 -9.64 87.14
CA LYS A 135 15.39 -8.91 88.42
C LYS A 135 13.95 -8.50 88.75
N ALA A 136 13.15 -8.15 87.74
CA ALA A 136 11.75 -7.78 87.89
C ALA A 136 10.85 -8.99 88.20
N ASP A 137 11.12 -10.15 87.60
CA ASP A 137 10.43 -11.43 87.90
C ASP A 137 10.69 -11.90 89.35
N ALA A 138 11.75 -11.39 90.00
CA ALA A 138 12.07 -11.64 91.41
C ALA A 138 11.47 -10.58 92.37
N LEU A 139 10.78 -9.56 91.86
CA LEU A 139 10.16 -8.49 92.62
C LEU A 139 8.64 -8.56 92.45
N GLU A 140 7.91 -9.02 93.47
CA GLU A 140 6.47 -8.75 93.56
C GLU A 140 6.28 -7.25 93.82
N VAL A 141 6.02 -6.48 92.76
CA VAL A 141 5.71 -5.05 92.85
C VAL A 141 4.22 -4.85 92.63
N ASP A 142 3.57 -4.24 93.63
CA ASP A 142 2.20 -3.76 93.55
C ASP A 142 2.11 -2.55 92.60
N LEU A 143 1.37 -2.70 91.49
CA LEU A 143 1.22 -1.71 90.42
C LEU A 143 0.19 -0.61 90.73
N SER A 144 -0.25 -0.48 91.97
CA SER A 144 -1.29 0.47 92.40
C SER A 144 -0.84 1.95 92.44
N THR A 145 0.43 2.27 92.18
CA THR A 145 0.99 3.64 92.35
C THR A 145 1.77 4.23 91.16
N ILE A 146 1.76 3.62 89.97
CA ILE A 146 2.46 4.19 88.81
C ILE A 146 1.54 5.14 88.04
N GLU A 147 1.76 6.46 88.19
CA GLU A 147 1.20 7.47 87.29
C GLU A 147 1.77 7.31 85.87
N LYS A 148 0.89 7.24 84.87
CA LYS A 148 1.26 7.31 83.45
C LYS A 148 1.87 8.68 83.15
N ILE A 149 3.16 8.71 82.84
CA ILE A 149 3.80 9.88 82.24
C ILE A 149 3.73 9.68 80.71
N GLU A 150 2.89 10.46 80.02
CA GLU A 150 2.98 10.64 78.58
C GLU A 150 4.09 11.67 78.31
N GLU A 151 5.21 11.23 77.74
CA GLU A 151 6.24 12.16 77.22
C GLU A 151 5.71 12.82 75.93
N PRO A 152 5.55 14.16 75.88
CA PRO A 152 5.10 14.83 74.68
C PRO A 152 6.23 14.87 73.64
N GLY A 153 5.98 14.36 72.44
CA GLY A 153 6.82 14.62 71.26
C GLY A 153 7.43 13.41 70.54
N GLU A 154 7.40 12.19 71.10
CA GLU A 154 7.76 10.98 70.32
C GLU A 154 6.61 10.49 69.43
N LEU A 155 5.38 10.60 69.92
CA LEU A 155 4.18 10.27 69.16
C LEU A 155 4.03 11.19 67.93
N ASP A 156 4.29 12.49 68.11
CA ASP A 156 4.21 13.47 67.03
C ASP A 156 5.21 13.17 65.91
N LYS A 157 6.44 12.75 66.25
CA LYS A 157 7.44 12.33 65.26
C LYS A 157 7.03 11.07 64.49
N LEU A 158 6.37 10.12 65.15
CA LEU A 158 5.83 8.91 64.51
C LEU A 158 4.67 9.26 63.59
N VAL A 159 3.80 10.18 63.99
CA VAL A 159 2.70 10.69 63.17
C VAL A 159 3.24 11.44 61.95
N ASP A 160 4.23 12.32 62.12
CA ASP A 160 4.88 13.04 61.02
C ASP A 160 5.55 12.08 60.02
N ALA A 161 6.24 11.04 60.52
CA ALA A 161 6.85 10.02 59.68
C ALA A 161 5.82 9.19 58.92
N TYR A 162 4.69 8.86 59.57
CA TYR A 162 3.56 8.19 58.93
C TYR A 162 2.93 9.07 57.86
N GLU A 163 2.67 10.35 58.13
CA GLU A 163 2.12 11.29 57.16
C GLU A 163 3.02 11.44 55.94
N LEU A 164 4.33 11.54 56.15
CA LEU A 164 5.31 11.63 55.06
C LEU A 164 5.30 10.37 54.18
N GLN A 165 5.32 9.18 54.80
CA GLN A 165 5.22 7.89 54.10
C GLN A 165 3.89 7.76 53.35
N ASN A 166 2.77 8.14 53.98
CA ASN A 166 1.44 8.08 53.39
C ASN A 166 1.33 9.03 52.18
N ARG A 167 1.82 10.27 52.30
CA ARG A 167 1.89 11.21 51.15
C ARG A 167 2.73 10.64 50.01
N GLY A 168 3.87 10.01 50.32
CA GLY A 168 4.70 9.31 49.33
C GLY A 168 3.96 8.19 48.63
N TYR A 169 3.22 7.37 49.37
CA TYR A 169 2.39 6.29 48.82
C TYR A 169 1.25 6.82 47.94
N GLN A 170 0.54 7.88 48.35
CA GLN A 170 -0.52 8.49 47.54
C GLN A 170 0.01 9.02 46.20
N ASN A 171 1.19 9.65 46.20
CA ASN A 171 1.83 10.11 44.97
C ASN A 171 2.16 8.95 44.02
N LEU A 172 2.78 7.88 44.52
CA LEU A 172 3.07 6.67 43.74
C LEU A 172 1.79 6.03 43.17
N ARG A 173 0.71 6.05 43.94
CA ARG A 173 -0.60 5.54 43.51
C ARG A 173 -1.18 6.35 42.36
N ILE A 174 -1.09 7.67 42.41
CA ILE A 174 -1.53 8.57 41.33
C ILE A 174 -0.70 8.32 40.06
N ASP A 175 0.62 8.24 40.19
CA ASP A 175 1.53 7.97 39.07
C ASP A 175 1.22 6.61 38.41
N PHE A 176 1.02 5.56 39.21
CA PHE A 176 0.69 4.23 38.70
C PHE A 176 -0.67 4.21 38.00
N LYS A 177 -1.69 4.89 38.54
CA LYS A 177 -2.99 5.05 37.89
C LYS A 177 -2.85 5.75 36.54
N SER A 178 -2.07 6.82 36.46
CA SER A 178 -1.81 7.55 35.21
C SER A 178 -1.18 6.64 34.14
N LEU A 179 -0.21 5.81 34.53
CA LEU A 179 0.41 4.84 33.63
C LEU A 179 -0.60 3.79 33.14
N LEU A 180 -1.45 3.26 34.02
CA LEU A 180 -2.50 2.30 33.64
C LEU A 180 -3.53 2.92 32.69
N SER A 181 -3.96 4.16 32.93
CA SER A 181 -4.86 4.87 32.02
C SER A 181 -4.22 5.12 30.66
N ARG A 182 -2.91 5.39 30.61
CA ARG A 182 -2.17 5.54 29.36
C ARG A 182 -2.00 4.19 28.63
N LEU A 183 -1.94 3.09 29.37
CA LEU A 183 -1.90 1.75 28.80
C LEU A 183 -3.25 1.37 28.20
N ALA A 184 -4.35 1.59 28.94
CA ALA A 184 -5.72 1.32 28.48
C ALA A 184 -6.10 2.15 27.25
N SER A 185 -5.62 3.40 27.12
CA SER A 185 -5.88 4.20 25.91
C SER A 185 -5.18 3.66 24.66
N LEU A 186 -4.10 2.88 24.82
CA LEU A 186 -3.41 2.21 23.71
C LEU A 186 -4.13 0.91 23.28
N GLU A 187 -4.96 0.32 24.15
CA GLU A 187 -5.71 -0.91 23.84
C GLU A 187 -6.74 -0.74 22.73
N TYR A 188 -7.27 0.47 22.55
CA TYR A 188 -8.26 0.76 21.50
C TYR A 188 -7.75 0.43 20.08
N ASN A 189 -6.43 0.21 19.92
CA ASN A 189 -5.78 -0.22 18.68
C ASN A 189 -4.88 -1.47 18.82
N ALA A 190 -4.91 -2.18 19.96
CA ALA A 190 -3.95 -3.24 20.27
C ALA A 190 -4.44 -4.64 19.85
N ILE A 191 -3.48 -5.55 19.64
CA ILE A 191 -3.71 -6.95 19.25
C ILE A 191 -4.01 -7.87 20.45
N ILE A 192 -4.20 -7.28 21.63
CA ILE A 192 -4.53 -7.95 22.91
C ILE A 192 -5.67 -7.16 23.55
N ASP A 193 -6.57 -7.88 24.19
CA ASP A 193 -7.64 -7.35 25.02
C ASP A 193 -7.24 -7.60 26.49
N ILE A 194 -6.87 -6.56 27.22
CA ILE A 194 -6.40 -6.63 28.61
C ILE A 194 -7.35 -5.83 29.49
N ASN A 195 -8.10 -6.51 30.34
CA ASN A 195 -9.01 -5.84 31.25
C ASN A 195 -8.26 -5.16 32.41
N LEU A 196 -7.84 -3.92 32.18
CA LEU A 196 -7.34 -3.04 33.22
C LEU A 196 -8.56 -2.34 33.84
N SER A 197 -9.19 -2.96 34.85
CA SER A 197 -10.33 -2.40 35.57
C SER A 197 -9.94 -1.16 36.41
N ILE A 198 -9.57 -0.06 35.74
CA ILE A 198 -9.05 1.19 36.33
C ILE A 198 -10.05 1.81 37.30
N GLU A 199 -11.34 1.57 37.11
CA GLU A 199 -12.42 2.06 37.99
C GLU A 199 -12.29 1.51 39.42
N LYS A 200 -11.86 0.24 39.56
CA LYS A 200 -11.63 -0.39 40.87
C LYS A 200 -10.37 0.13 41.58
N PHE A 201 -9.55 0.89 40.88
CA PHE A 201 -8.29 1.40 41.41
C PHE A 201 -8.51 2.47 42.49
N ASP A 202 -9.61 3.22 42.43
CA ASP A 202 -9.98 4.23 43.44
C ASP A 202 -10.62 3.62 44.69
N GLU A 203 -11.26 2.46 44.53
CA GLU A 203 -12.07 1.80 45.57
C GLU A 203 -11.25 1.09 46.64
N VAL A 204 -9.95 0.80 46.38
CA VAL A 204 -9.13 0.01 47.30
C VAL A 204 -8.01 0.79 47.97
N ALA A 205 -7.81 0.56 49.27
CA ALA A 205 -6.80 1.26 50.08
C ALA A 205 -5.35 0.85 49.74
N SER A 206 -5.14 -0.40 49.31
CA SER A 206 -3.81 -0.93 48.98
C SER A 206 -3.75 -1.44 47.54
N ILE A 207 -2.76 -0.99 46.76
CA ILE A 207 -2.51 -1.50 45.39
C ILE A 207 -2.25 -3.01 45.40
N ALA A 208 -1.68 -3.56 46.49
CA ALA A 208 -1.38 -4.99 46.61
C ALA A 208 -2.61 -5.91 46.56
N SER A 209 -3.80 -5.36 46.79
CA SER A 209 -5.07 -6.09 46.70
C SER A 209 -5.61 -6.20 45.27
N LEU A 210 -5.03 -5.49 44.30
CA LEU A 210 -5.44 -5.48 42.90
C LEU A 210 -4.74 -6.59 42.11
N GLU A 211 -4.91 -7.84 42.55
CA GLU A 211 -4.23 -9.02 42.00
C GLU A 211 -4.53 -9.22 40.50
N HIS A 212 -5.77 -8.94 40.08
CA HIS A 212 -6.16 -8.97 38.67
C HIS A 212 -5.34 -8.03 37.77
N ILE A 213 -4.95 -6.83 38.24
CA ILE A 213 -4.13 -5.89 37.46
C ILE A 213 -2.73 -6.46 37.28
N LYS A 214 -2.20 -7.10 38.32
CA LYS A 214 -0.90 -7.76 38.26
C LYS A 214 -0.92 -8.91 37.25
N ASP A 215 -1.92 -9.77 37.30
CA ASP A 215 -2.08 -10.88 36.36
C ASP A 215 -2.21 -10.37 34.91
N SER A 216 -3.00 -9.32 34.69
CA SER A 216 -3.14 -8.66 33.39
C SER A 216 -1.83 -8.06 32.87
N LEU A 217 -1.02 -7.46 33.74
CA LEU A 217 0.31 -6.94 33.37
C LEU A 217 1.32 -8.06 33.08
N GLU A 218 1.25 -9.17 33.82
CA GLU A 218 2.06 -10.36 33.54
C GLU A 218 1.68 -11.01 32.20
N GLU A 219 0.39 -11.07 31.88
CA GLU A 219 -0.10 -11.54 30.58
C GLU A 219 0.38 -10.63 29.44
N LEU A 220 0.26 -9.31 29.59
CA LEU A 220 0.80 -8.33 28.64
C LEU A 220 2.32 -8.52 28.43
N HIS A 221 3.05 -8.73 29.52
CA HIS A 221 4.49 -8.96 29.47
C HIS A 221 4.84 -10.27 28.75
N LYS A 222 4.10 -11.35 29.04
CA LYS A 222 4.26 -12.63 28.36
C LYS A 222 3.94 -12.52 26.87
N PHE A 223 2.88 -11.80 26.53
CA PHE A 223 2.53 -11.54 25.15
C PHE A 223 3.62 -10.74 24.42
N SER A 224 4.16 -9.68 25.04
CA SER A 224 5.21 -8.86 24.42
C SER A 224 6.49 -9.65 24.15
N MET A 225 6.82 -10.60 25.02
CA MET A 225 8.00 -11.45 24.90
C MET A 225 7.85 -12.63 23.92
N VAL A 226 6.64 -13.20 23.77
CA VAL A 226 6.46 -14.49 23.07
C VAL A 226 5.51 -14.40 21.87
N SER A 227 4.40 -13.68 22.00
CA SER A 227 3.30 -13.72 21.03
C SER A 227 3.31 -12.56 20.05
N TYR A 228 3.89 -11.42 20.44
CA TYR A 228 3.86 -10.19 19.66
C TYR A 228 4.59 -10.33 18.31
N ASP A 229 5.79 -10.89 18.31
CA ASP A 229 6.55 -11.11 17.07
C ASP A 229 5.90 -12.15 16.16
N ASN A 230 5.30 -13.19 16.74
CA ASN A 230 4.53 -14.19 16.00
C ASN A 230 3.29 -13.57 15.33
N GLN A 231 2.57 -12.70 16.03
CA GLN A 231 1.43 -12.00 15.45
C GLN A 231 1.86 -10.98 14.39
N LYS A 232 2.98 -10.27 14.56
CA LYS A 232 3.54 -9.41 13.51
C LYS A 232 3.83 -10.22 12.24
N ARG A 233 4.48 -11.37 12.39
CA ARG A 233 4.77 -12.29 11.26
C ARG A 233 3.49 -12.84 10.63
N SER A 234 2.49 -13.23 11.42
CA SER A 234 1.19 -13.70 10.93
C SER A 234 0.46 -12.61 10.13
N ARG A 235 0.31 -11.41 10.70
CA ARG A 235 -0.32 -10.26 10.02
C ARG A 235 0.43 -9.90 8.74
N HIS A 236 1.76 -9.98 8.76
CA HIS A 236 2.57 -9.76 7.57
C HIS A 236 2.30 -10.83 6.50
N ALA A 237 2.23 -12.10 6.88
CA ALA A 237 1.88 -13.17 5.96
C ALA A 237 0.47 -12.97 5.36
N ASP A 238 -0.51 -12.57 6.17
CA ASP A 238 -1.88 -12.28 5.72
C ASP A 238 -1.91 -11.12 4.72
N PHE A 239 -1.21 -10.02 5.03
CA PHE A 239 -1.10 -8.87 4.15
C PHE A 239 -0.38 -9.20 2.84
N THR A 240 0.73 -9.93 2.92
CA THR A 240 1.49 -10.42 1.76
C THR A 240 0.64 -11.35 0.90
N ASN A 241 -0.17 -12.23 1.49
CA ASN A 241 -1.14 -13.06 0.78
C ASN A 241 -2.23 -12.20 0.09
N TYR A 242 -2.69 -11.14 0.76
CA TYR A 242 -3.67 -10.22 0.22
C TYR A 242 -3.15 -9.49 -1.04
N LEU A 243 -1.92 -8.99 -0.99
CA LEU A 243 -1.24 -8.34 -2.12
C LEU A 243 -0.89 -9.31 -3.25
N ASN A 244 -0.44 -10.51 -2.90
CA ASN A 244 0.11 -11.44 -3.88
C ASN A 244 -0.96 -12.27 -4.60
N ASN A 245 -2.03 -12.61 -3.90
CA ASN A 245 -3.01 -13.59 -4.36
C ASN A 245 -4.41 -12.98 -4.45
N ILE A 246 -4.93 -12.42 -3.35
CA ILE A 246 -6.35 -12.04 -3.28
C ILE A 246 -6.69 -10.89 -4.23
N ILE A 247 -5.99 -9.76 -4.16
CA ILE A 247 -6.27 -8.62 -5.05
C ILE A 247 -6.01 -9.00 -6.52
N PRO A 248 -4.85 -9.57 -6.90
CA PRO A 248 -4.58 -9.95 -8.29
C PRO A 248 -5.58 -10.95 -8.85
N GLN A 249 -6.04 -11.93 -8.07
CA GLN A 249 -7.05 -12.90 -8.52
C GLN A 249 -8.40 -12.22 -8.81
N LYS A 250 -8.82 -11.29 -7.95
CA LYS A 250 -10.07 -10.53 -8.15
C LYS A 250 -9.97 -9.61 -9.37
N LEU A 251 -8.84 -8.91 -9.54
CA LEU A 251 -8.56 -8.10 -10.72
C LEU A 251 -8.53 -8.96 -12.00
N GLY A 252 -7.91 -10.15 -11.96
CA GLY A 252 -7.87 -11.09 -13.08
C GLY A 252 -9.28 -11.54 -13.50
N THR A 253 -10.13 -11.90 -12.53
CA THR A 253 -11.52 -12.26 -12.80
C THR A 253 -12.28 -11.12 -13.49
N PHE A 254 -11.98 -9.88 -13.11
CA PHE A 254 -12.58 -8.70 -13.69
C PHE A 254 -12.09 -8.44 -15.12
N ASN A 255 -10.78 -8.55 -15.37
CA ASN A 255 -10.21 -8.44 -16.70
C ASN A 255 -10.76 -9.52 -17.65
N ASP A 256 -10.92 -10.76 -17.18
CA ASP A 256 -11.53 -11.84 -17.97
C ASP A 256 -12.98 -11.51 -18.37
N LEU A 257 -13.72 -10.83 -17.49
CA LEU A 257 -15.08 -10.37 -17.78
C LEU A 257 -15.08 -9.22 -18.80
N GLU A 258 -14.14 -8.27 -18.70
CA GLU A 258 -13.97 -7.21 -19.70
C GLU A 258 -13.62 -7.81 -21.08
N ASP A 259 -12.67 -8.75 -21.13
CA ASP A 259 -12.27 -9.43 -22.37
C ASP A 259 -13.44 -10.18 -23.01
N ARG A 260 -14.24 -10.89 -22.20
CA ARG A 260 -15.46 -11.55 -22.68
C ARG A 260 -16.46 -10.54 -23.24
N PHE A 261 -16.62 -9.40 -22.58
CA PHE A 261 -17.51 -8.34 -23.07
C PHE A 261 -17.01 -7.75 -24.39
N GLU A 262 -15.71 -7.46 -24.48
CA GLU A 262 -15.07 -6.94 -25.70
C GLU A 262 -15.21 -7.93 -26.87
N GLN A 263 -15.07 -9.23 -26.61
CA GLN A 263 -15.33 -10.28 -27.60
C GLN A 263 -16.79 -10.28 -28.08
N GLN A 264 -17.77 -10.14 -27.18
CA GLN A 264 -19.19 -10.06 -27.57
C GLN A 264 -19.48 -8.79 -28.38
N LYS A 265 -18.96 -7.64 -27.96
CA LYS A 265 -19.02 -6.39 -28.73
C LYS A 265 -18.44 -6.55 -30.12
N ASN A 266 -17.28 -7.20 -30.25
CA ASN A 266 -16.66 -7.43 -31.55
C ASN A 266 -17.49 -8.38 -32.43
N ARG A 267 -18.18 -9.36 -31.86
CA ARG A 267 -19.15 -10.20 -32.58
C ARG A 267 -20.37 -9.37 -33.04
N LEU A 268 -20.92 -8.50 -32.18
CA LEU A 268 -21.99 -7.57 -32.57
C LEU A 268 -21.57 -6.67 -33.72
N ASN A 269 -20.38 -6.06 -33.63
CA ASN A 269 -19.86 -5.17 -34.65
C ASN A 269 -19.65 -5.85 -36.01
N ARG A 270 -19.31 -7.15 -36.05
CA ARG A 270 -19.25 -7.90 -37.31
C ARG A 270 -20.61 -7.99 -38.00
N ASN A 271 -21.71 -8.07 -37.25
CA ASN A 271 -23.06 -8.07 -37.80
C ASN A 271 -23.49 -6.65 -38.18
N LEU A 272 -23.26 -5.68 -37.29
CA LEU A 272 -23.63 -4.27 -37.50
C LEU A 272 -22.89 -3.63 -38.68
N ASN A 273 -21.61 -3.98 -38.92
CA ASN A 273 -20.84 -3.45 -40.04
C ASN A 273 -21.35 -3.92 -41.41
N LYS A 274 -22.12 -5.01 -41.48
CA LYS A 274 -22.75 -5.50 -42.72
C LYS A 274 -24.06 -4.78 -43.03
N VAL A 275 -24.60 -4.01 -42.08
CA VAL A 275 -25.85 -3.28 -42.24
C VAL A 275 -25.64 -2.11 -43.20
N ASP A 276 -26.38 -2.13 -44.30
CA ASP A 276 -26.53 -0.99 -45.19
C ASP A 276 -28.02 -0.81 -45.54
N PHE A 277 -28.65 0.18 -44.90
CA PHE A 277 -30.02 0.57 -45.21
C PHE A 277 -30.08 1.70 -46.23
N GLY A 278 -28.95 2.12 -46.82
CA GLY A 278 -28.83 3.30 -47.67
C GLY A 278 -28.77 4.59 -46.84
N ALA A 279 -29.83 4.87 -46.07
CA ALA A 279 -29.90 6.04 -45.19
C ALA A 279 -28.97 5.91 -43.97
N ILE A 280 -28.80 4.71 -43.43
CA ILE A 280 -27.90 4.40 -42.31
C ILE A 280 -27.00 3.24 -42.68
N LYS A 281 -25.70 3.40 -42.42
CA LYS A 281 -24.67 2.39 -42.66
C LYS A 281 -23.51 2.51 -41.67
N GLN A 282 -22.61 1.51 -41.69
CA GLN A 282 -21.38 1.48 -40.88
C GLN A 282 -21.65 1.68 -39.38
N ILE A 283 -22.59 0.91 -38.84
CA ILE A 283 -22.96 0.97 -37.43
C ILE A 283 -21.89 0.23 -36.61
N SER A 284 -21.38 0.84 -35.56
CA SER A 284 -20.41 0.23 -34.66
C SER A 284 -20.62 0.64 -33.21
N LEU A 285 -20.48 -0.32 -32.30
CA LEU A 285 -20.40 -0.13 -30.86
C LEU A 285 -18.95 0.09 -30.45
N GLU A 286 -18.70 1.19 -29.76
CA GLU A 286 -17.41 1.58 -29.22
C GLU A 286 -17.46 1.49 -27.69
N MET A 287 -16.41 0.95 -27.08
CA MET A 287 -16.21 1.07 -25.64
C MET A 287 -15.43 2.34 -25.42
N ASP A 288 -16.04 3.31 -24.77
CA ASP A 288 -15.34 4.52 -24.40
C ASP A 288 -14.49 4.22 -23.15
N LYS A 289 -13.27 3.72 -23.39
CA LYS A 289 -12.25 3.55 -22.33
C LYS A 289 -11.69 4.92 -21.89
N SER A 290 -12.13 6.02 -22.50
CA SER A 290 -11.46 7.32 -22.48
C SER A 290 -12.20 8.44 -21.73
N LYS A 291 -13.28 8.15 -20.99
CA LYS A 291 -13.69 9.10 -19.96
C LYS A 291 -12.58 9.16 -18.92
N GLY A 292 -11.72 10.18 -19.07
CA GLY A 292 -10.65 10.60 -18.16
C GLY A 292 -11.15 11.08 -16.80
N ASN A 293 -12.22 10.46 -16.31
CA ASN A 293 -12.69 10.60 -14.96
C ASN A 293 -11.86 9.61 -14.14
N ASN A 294 -10.86 10.12 -13.42
CA ASN A 294 -10.01 9.35 -12.49
C ASN A 294 -10.80 8.63 -11.36
N ASN A 295 -12.11 8.82 -11.36
CA ASN A 295 -13.08 8.21 -10.47
C ASN A 295 -13.96 7.16 -11.18
N SER A 296 -13.64 6.66 -12.38
CA SER A 296 -14.36 5.48 -12.89
C SER A 296 -13.86 4.21 -12.17
N ILE A 297 -14.72 3.21 -11.97
CA ILE A 297 -14.31 1.95 -11.33
C ILE A 297 -13.14 1.31 -12.10
N ALA A 298 -13.14 1.35 -13.44
CA ALA A 298 -12.04 0.86 -14.27
C ALA A 298 -10.71 1.59 -13.97
N SER A 299 -10.73 2.92 -13.87
CA SER A 299 -9.53 3.70 -13.51
C SER A 299 -9.06 3.43 -12.07
N LEU A 300 -10.00 3.23 -11.14
CA LEU A 300 -9.71 2.87 -9.76
C LEU A 300 -9.10 1.47 -9.67
N MET A 301 -9.55 0.51 -10.49
CA MET A 301 -8.96 -0.84 -10.57
C MET A 301 -7.55 -0.82 -11.13
N GLN A 302 -7.28 -0.01 -12.16
CA GLN A 302 -5.90 0.17 -12.68
C GLN A 302 -4.99 0.83 -11.64
N SER A 303 -5.50 1.85 -10.95
CA SER A 303 -4.80 2.53 -9.85
C SER A 303 -4.54 1.57 -8.67
N LEU A 304 -5.51 0.72 -8.34
CA LEU A 304 -5.33 -0.33 -7.33
C LEU A 304 -4.22 -1.29 -7.74
N ASN A 305 -4.22 -1.75 -8.99
CA ASN A 305 -3.19 -2.66 -9.49
C ASN A 305 -1.78 -2.05 -9.40
N SER A 306 -1.61 -0.78 -9.82
CA SER A 306 -0.30 -0.11 -9.74
C SER A 306 0.18 0.07 -8.30
N LYS A 307 -0.73 0.43 -7.37
CA LYS A 307 -0.43 0.53 -5.93
C LYS A 307 -0.06 -0.83 -5.34
N VAL A 308 -0.75 -1.90 -5.71
CA VAL A 308 -0.44 -3.27 -5.26
C VAL A 308 0.91 -3.72 -5.78
N VAL A 309 1.25 -3.47 -7.06
CA VAL A 309 2.58 -3.79 -7.61
C VAL A 309 3.67 -3.03 -6.88
N SER A 310 3.48 -1.73 -6.62
CA SER A 310 4.42 -0.90 -5.83
C SER A 310 4.59 -1.43 -4.39
N ALA A 311 3.49 -1.83 -3.74
CA ALA A 311 3.57 -2.42 -2.41
C ALA A 311 4.32 -3.76 -2.43
N ARG A 312 4.08 -4.62 -3.43
CA ARG A 312 4.76 -5.92 -3.55
C ARG A 312 6.27 -5.78 -3.64
N THR A 313 6.77 -4.87 -4.49
CA THR A 313 8.22 -4.66 -4.64
C THR A 313 8.87 -4.14 -3.36
N MET A 314 8.14 -3.39 -2.53
CA MET A 314 8.65 -2.96 -1.22
C MET A 314 8.78 -4.10 -0.21
N PHE A 315 8.07 -5.21 -0.38
CA PHE A 315 8.05 -6.34 0.56
C PHE A 315 8.63 -7.64 -0.03
N GLU A 316 9.45 -7.54 -1.08
CA GLU A 316 10.17 -8.70 -1.66
C GLU A 316 11.27 -9.25 -0.73
N ASP A 317 11.79 -8.43 0.17
CA ASP A 317 12.74 -8.85 1.19
C ASP A 317 12.04 -9.70 2.27
N LYS A 318 12.35 -10.99 2.31
CA LYS A 318 11.72 -11.99 3.20
C LYS A 318 11.96 -11.74 4.68
N GLU A 319 12.99 -10.98 5.03
CA GLU A 319 13.35 -10.68 6.42
C GLU A 319 12.62 -9.43 6.95
N SER A 320 12.09 -8.58 6.07
CA SER A 320 11.51 -7.30 6.44
C SER A 320 9.99 -7.37 6.54
N LEU A 321 9.45 -7.09 7.73
CA LEU A 321 8.01 -6.99 7.94
C LEU A 321 7.50 -5.64 7.47
N PHE A 322 6.20 -5.57 7.15
CA PHE A 322 5.60 -4.30 6.72
C PHE A 322 5.66 -3.24 7.83
N PHE A 323 5.68 -3.66 9.09
CA PHE A 323 5.82 -2.79 10.26
C PHE A 323 7.19 -2.08 10.31
N ASP A 324 8.21 -2.60 9.62
CA ASP A 324 9.59 -2.11 9.72
C ASP A 324 9.89 -0.96 8.75
N LYS A 325 8.99 -0.69 7.79
CA LYS A 325 9.16 0.34 6.76
C LYS A 325 8.15 1.48 6.97
N PRO A 326 8.60 2.74 7.20
CA PRO A 326 7.70 3.88 7.39
C PRO A 326 6.73 4.12 6.22
N LYS A 327 7.20 3.88 4.98
CA LYS A 327 6.39 4.02 3.76
C LYS A 327 5.31 2.94 3.58
N SER A 328 5.34 1.87 4.40
CA SER A 328 4.32 0.81 4.34
C SER A 328 2.95 1.33 4.69
N ILE A 329 2.86 2.18 5.71
CA ILE A 329 1.59 2.72 6.20
C ILE A 329 0.94 3.56 5.10
N GLU A 330 1.71 4.47 4.48
CA GLU A 330 1.24 5.29 3.36
C GLU A 330 0.72 4.43 2.19
N ASN A 331 1.39 3.34 1.84
CA ASN A 331 0.93 2.44 0.78
C ASN A 331 -0.33 1.65 1.18
N ILE A 332 -0.40 1.15 2.41
CA ILE A 332 -1.57 0.46 2.93
C ILE A 332 -2.77 1.39 2.91
N ASP A 333 -2.61 2.62 3.41
CA ASP A 333 -3.66 3.64 3.41
C ASP A 333 -4.08 3.99 1.98
N ALA A 334 -3.14 4.13 1.05
CA ALA A 334 -3.43 4.39 -0.34
C ALA A 334 -4.23 3.24 -1.01
N ILE A 335 -3.96 1.98 -0.64
CA ILE A 335 -4.73 0.82 -1.11
C ILE A 335 -6.13 0.82 -0.48
N ILE A 336 -6.23 1.03 0.83
CA ILE A 336 -7.51 1.09 1.56
C ILE A 336 -8.40 2.21 1.02
N GLU A 337 -7.84 3.38 0.78
CA GLU A 337 -8.56 4.52 0.20
C GLU A 337 -9.13 4.18 -1.18
N THR A 338 -8.34 3.52 -2.02
CA THR A 338 -8.76 3.13 -3.38
C THR A 338 -9.87 2.07 -3.32
N LEU A 339 -9.74 1.06 -2.46
CA LEU A 339 -10.79 0.07 -2.21
C LEU A 339 -12.06 0.72 -1.64
N GLY A 340 -11.92 1.71 -0.77
CA GLY A 340 -13.03 2.49 -0.22
C GLY A 340 -13.77 3.29 -1.30
N LYS A 341 -13.05 3.89 -2.25
CA LYS A 341 -13.64 4.57 -3.41
C LYS A 341 -14.39 3.59 -4.31
N ILE A 342 -13.80 2.44 -4.62
CA ILE A 342 -14.46 1.38 -5.40
C ILE A 342 -15.76 0.94 -4.71
N LYS A 343 -15.69 0.67 -3.40
CA LYS A 343 -16.86 0.25 -2.61
C LYS A 343 -17.98 1.30 -2.60
N LYS A 344 -17.65 2.58 -2.52
CA LYS A 344 -18.64 3.67 -2.55
C LYS A 344 -19.34 3.79 -3.90
N GLN A 345 -18.65 3.43 -4.98
CA GLN A 345 -19.22 3.50 -6.34
C GLN A 345 -20.02 2.26 -6.71
N SER A 346 -19.73 1.11 -6.10
CA SER A 346 -20.60 -0.06 -6.20
C SER A 346 -21.81 0.11 -5.26
N GLU A 347 -22.90 0.68 -5.75
CA GLU A 347 -24.17 0.77 -5.01
C GLU A 347 -24.62 -0.64 -4.56
N GLY A 348 -24.47 -0.97 -3.27
CA GLY A 348 -24.90 -2.26 -2.70
C GLY A 348 -23.84 -3.36 -2.65
N GLY A 349 -22.58 -3.08 -2.98
CA GLY A 349 -21.45 -3.99 -2.72
C GLY A 349 -21.14 -5.02 -3.81
N ALA A 350 -21.89 -5.03 -4.92
CA ALA A 350 -21.54 -5.75 -6.13
C ALA A 350 -21.04 -4.77 -7.20
N ILE A 351 -19.87 -5.05 -7.78
CA ILE A 351 -19.35 -4.31 -8.94
C ILE A 351 -19.86 -5.02 -10.18
N HIS A 352 -20.68 -4.35 -10.98
CA HIS A 352 -21.12 -4.90 -12.25
C HIS A 352 -20.25 -4.38 -13.40
N ILE A 353 -20.13 -5.19 -14.45
CA ILE A 353 -19.36 -4.82 -15.66
C ILE A 353 -19.90 -3.53 -16.29
N PHE A 354 -21.22 -3.32 -16.25
CA PHE A 354 -21.83 -2.09 -16.78
C PHE A 354 -21.45 -0.83 -15.99
N ASP A 355 -21.01 -0.95 -14.73
CA ASP A 355 -20.52 0.18 -13.93
C ASP A 355 -19.13 0.67 -14.39
N THR A 356 -18.48 -0.12 -15.24
CA THR A 356 -17.07 0.07 -15.64
C THR A 356 -16.89 0.32 -17.13
N ILE A 357 -17.92 0.04 -17.92
CA ILE A 357 -17.89 0.13 -19.37
C ILE A 357 -18.94 1.12 -19.83
N ASP A 358 -18.49 2.24 -20.37
CA ASP A 358 -19.32 3.13 -21.18
C ASP A 358 -19.38 2.60 -22.62
N LEU A 359 -20.59 2.28 -23.09
CA LEU A 359 -20.83 1.95 -24.49
C LEU A 359 -21.33 3.19 -25.25
N THR A 360 -20.72 3.46 -26.39
CA THR A 360 -21.16 4.50 -27.32
C THR A 360 -21.41 3.90 -28.70
N ILE A 361 -22.23 4.58 -29.49
CA ILE A 361 -22.62 4.15 -30.83
C ILE A 361 -22.08 5.14 -31.86
N SER A 362 -21.51 4.62 -32.93
CA SER A 362 -21.08 5.37 -34.12
C SER A 362 -21.79 4.82 -35.36
N TYR A 363 -22.19 5.70 -36.28
CA TYR A 363 -22.85 5.33 -37.55
C TYR A 363 -22.71 6.44 -38.59
N VAL A 364 -23.06 6.14 -39.85
CA VAL A 364 -23.18 7.14 -40.92
C VAL A 364 -24.64 7.28 -41.30
N GLU A 365 -25.20 8.49 -41.18
CA GLU A 365 -26.57 8.81 -41.60
C GLU A 365 -26.52 9.81 -42.77
N ASN A 366 -27.10 9.43 -43.91
CA ASN A 366 -27.13 10.23 -45.14
C ASN A 366 -25.75 10.80 -45.56
N GLY A 367 -24.68 10.02 -45.34
CA GLY A 367 -23.30 10.42 -45.64
C GLY A 367 -22.58 11.18 -44.52
N VAL A 368 -23.28 11.60 -43.47
CA VAL A 368 -22.70 12.29 -42.31
C VAL A 368 -22.31 11.29 -41.24
N LYS A 369 -21.05 11.29 -40.81
CA LYS A 369 -20.55 10.42 -39.75
C LYS A 369 -20.91 10.97 -38.37
N LYS A 370 -21.62 10.16 -37.59
CA LYS A 370 -21.95 10.37 -36.17
C LYS A 370 -21.04 9.44 -35.34
N LYS A 371 -20.42 9.96 -34.29
CA LYS A 371 -19.50 9.18 -33.43
C LYS A 371 -19.78 9.42 -31.97
N GLY A 372 -19.56 8.39 -31.15
CA GLY A 372 -19.51 8.53 -29.69
C GLY A 372 -20.86 8.89 -29.05
N LEU A 373 -21.98 8.48 -29.66
CA LEU A 373 -23.30 8.82 -29.16
C LEU A 373 -23.71 7.88 -28.01
N SER A 374 -24.02 8.45 -26.85
CA SER A 374 -24.53 7.71 -25.68
C SER A 374 -26.04 7.46 -25.74
N HIS A 375 -26.77 8.26 -26.53
CA HIS A 375 -28.22 8.16 -26.68
C HIS A 375 -28.64 8.24 -28.14
N LEU A 376 -29.58 7.38 -28.55
CA LEU A 376 -30.08 7.34 -29.94
C LEU A 376 -31.18 8.41 -30.20
N LYS A 377 -31.97 8.75 -29.18
CA LYS A 377 -33.23 9.51 -29.35
C LYS A 377 -33.08 10.91 -29.94
N ASN A 378 -32.00 11.63 -29.65
CA ASN A 378 -31.88 13.06 -29.99
C ASN A 378 -31.02 13.32 -31.24
N ASP A 379 -30.29 12.31 -31.73
CA ASP A 379 -29.21 12.51 -32.71
C ASP A 379 -29.48 11.91 -34.10
N SER A 380 -30.64 11.26 -34.29
CA SER A 380 -31.08 10.66 -35.55
C SER A 380 -32.52 11.03 -35.91
N SER A 381 -32.84 10.99 -37.20
CA SER A 381 -34.21 11.12 -37.69
C SER A 381 -35.14 10.06 -37.09
N SER A 382 -36.47 10.30 -37.10
CA SER A 382 -37.46 9.30 -36.64
C SER A 382 -37.26 7.93 -37.32
N GLY A 383 -37.06 7.93 -38.63
CA GLY A 383 -36.76 6.72 -39.40
C GLY A 383 -35.38 6.14 -39.09
N GLY A 384 -34.35 6.97 -38.93
CA GLY A 384 -33.01 6.52 -38.57
C GLY A 384 -32.97 5.84 -37.19
N ASN A 385 -33.71 6.36 -36.23
CA ASN A 385 -33.91 5.77 -34.91
C ASN A 385 -34.51 4.36 -34.97
N ILE A 386 -35.51 4.14 -35.83
CA ILE A 386 -36.11 2.82 -36.04
C ILE A 386 -35.06 1.86 -36.61
N LEU A 387 -34.36 2.26 -37.67
CA LEU A 387 -33.34 1.44 -38.33
C LEU A 387 -32.21 1.04 -37.36
N LEU A 388 -31.69 1.98 -36.56
CA LEU A 388 -30.64 1.71 -35.57
C LEU A 388 -31.12 0.72 -34.49
N LYS A 389 -32.32 0.93 -33.94
CA LYS A 389 -32.89 0.02 -32.94
C LYS A 389 -33.06 -1.39 -33.49
N VAL A 390 -33.58 -1.53 -34.70
CA VAL A 390 -33.75 -2.84 -35.33
C VAL A 390 -32.41 -3.50 -35.61
N ALA A 391 -31.43 -2.78 -36.17
CA ALA A 391 -30.09 -3.30 -36.44
C ALA A 391 -29.40 -3.82 -35.16
N ILE A 392 -29.45 -3.04 -34.08
CA ILE A 392 -28.87 -3.42 -32.78
C ILE A 392 -29.61 -4.61 -32.19
N THR A 393 -30.95 -4.58 -32.19
CA THR A 393 -31.78 -5.65 -31.62
C THR A 393 -31.51 -6.98 -32.31
N ILE A 394 -31.50 -7.01 -33.65
CA ILE A 394 -31.23 -8.23 -34.41
C ILE A 394 -29.80 -8.68 -34.24
N SER A 395 -28.84 -7.75 -34.21
CA SER A 395 -27.44 -8.12 -33.98
C SER A 395 -27.26 -8.80 -32.61
N ILE A 396 -27.97 -8.32 -31.58
CA ILE A 396 -28.01 -8.94 -30.24
C ILE A 396 -28.72 -10.30 -30.32
N LEU A 397 -29.93 -10.35 -30.87
CA LEU A 397 -30.71 -11.58 -30.97
C LEU A 397 -29.96 -12.66 -31.76
N ALA A 398 -29.23 -12.30 -32.82
CA ALA A 398 -28.43 -13.22 -33.62
C ALA A 398 -27.32 -13.91 -32.82
N LEU A 399 -26.81 -13.28 -31.74
CA LEU A 399 -25.87 -13.94 -30.82
C LEU A 399 -26.54 -15.07 -30.03
N PHE A 400 -27.84 -14.96 -29.75
CA PHE A 400 -28.61 -15.92 -28.98
C PHE A 400 -29.34 -16.93 -29.86
N ALA A 401 -29.78 -16.53 -31.06
CA ALA A 401 -30.51 -17.37 -32.01
C ALA A 401 -29.65 -18.53 -32.53
N ASN A 402 -28.32 -18.36 -32.61
CA ASN A 402 -27.41 -19.48 -32.89
C ASN A 402 -27.44 -20.61 -31.83
N LYS A 403 -28.06 -20.37 -30.66
CA LYS A 403 -28.30 -21.37 -29.60
C LYS A 403 -29.73 -21.87 -29.53
N ALA A 404 -30.68 -21.21 -30.19
CA ALA A 404 -32.08 -21.62 -30.21
C ALA A 404 -32.31 -22.63 -31.34
N ASP A 405 -33.18 -23.61 -31.10
CA ASP A 405 -33.54 -24.61 -32.11
C ASP A 405 -33.95 -23.95 -33.41
N LYS A 406 -33.45 -24.50 -34.54
CA LYS A 406 -33.81 -24.08 -35.90
C LYS A 406 -35.33 -24.08 -36.16
N ASP A 407 -36.08 -24.76 -35.30
CA ASP A 407 -37.52 -24.95 -35.41
C ASP A 407 -38.36 -23.89 -34.69
N THR A 408 -37.73 -22.92 -33.98
CA THR A 408 -38.48 -21.80 -33.36
C THR A 408 -38.27 -20.50 -34.16
N PRO A 409 -39.20 -20.12 -35.05
CA PRO A 409 -39.09 -18.89 -35.81
C PRO A 409 -39.30 -17.67 -34.90
N PHE A 410 -38.32 -16.78 -34.85
CA PHE A 410 -38.46 -15.48 -34.20
C PHE A 410 -39.10 -14.47 -35.15
N PHE A 411 -40.16 -13.80 -34.69
CA PHE A 411 -40.81 -12.72 -35.41
C PHE A 411 -40.44 -11.36 -34.80
N LEU A 412 -39.97 -10.44 -35.64
CA LEU A 412 -39.76 -9.06 -35.26
C LEU A 412 -40.97 -8.24 -35.71
N ILE A 413 -41.66 -7.62 -34.76
CA ILE A 413 -42.77 -6.71 -35.03
C ILE A 413 -42.22 -5.29 -35.16
N VAL A 414 -42.47 -4.65 -36.30
CA VAL A 414 -42.14 -3.24 -36.52
C VAL A 414 -43.42 -2.48 -36.79
N ASP A 415 -43.81 -1.68 -35.80
CA ASP A 415 -44.99 -0.82 -35.89
C ASP A 415 -44.65 0.52 -36.58
N GLU A 416 -45.67 1.13 -37.19
CA GLU A 416 -45.60 2.38 -37.96
C GLU A 416 -44.49 2.41 -39.03
N ILE A 417 -44.35 1.31 -39.79
CA ILE A 417 -43.29 1.16 -40.80
C ILE A 417 -43.35 2.25 -41.90
N SER A 418 -44.51 2.88 -42.12
CA SER A 418 -44.70 3.99 -43.07
C SER A 418 -43.81 5.20 -42.81
N ARG A 419 -43.25 5.33 -41.59
CA ARG A 419 -42.24 6.36 -41.27
C ARG A 419 -40.93 6.17 -42.03
N LEU A 420 -40.68 4.99 -42.59
CA LEU A 420 -39.51 4.69 -43.41
C LEU A 420 -39.87 4.82 -44.91
N LYS A 421 -38.92 5.32 -45.71
CA LYS A 421 -39.03 5.26 -47.18
C LYS A 421 -39.08 3.80 -47.64
N HIS A 422 -39.82 3.51 -48.71
CA HIS A 422 -40.02 2.15 -49.22
C HIS A 422 -38.70 1.36 -49.41
N GLN A 423 -37.66 1.97 -49.97
CA GLN A 423 -36.34 1.33 -50.12
C GLN A 423 -35.74 0.90 -48.77
N ASN A 424 -35.90 1.71 -47.72
CA ASN A 424 -35.41 1.36 -46.39
C ASN A 424 -36.23 0.23 -45.76
N GLN A 425 -37.52 0.14 -46.06
CA GLN A 425 -38.38 -0.97 -45.61
C GLN A 425 -37.95 -2.29 -46.25
N GLU A 426 -37.66 -2.30 -47.55
CA GLU A 426 -37.15 -3.50 -48.24
C GLU A 426 -35.76 -3.92 -47.74
N ASN A 427 -34.85 -2.95 -47.57
CA ASN A 427 -33.53 -3.21 -47.00
C ASN A 427 -33.64 -3.77 -45.57
N LEU A 428 -34.58 -3.24 -44.77
CA LEU A 428 -34.87 -3.72 -43.41
C LEU A 428 -35.41 -5.16 -43.41
N LYS A 429 -36.40 -5.45 -44.26
CA LYS A 429 -36.97 -6.79 -44.44
C LYS A 429 -35.89 -7.80 -44.84
N ARG A 430 -35.07 -7.46 -45.84
CA ARG A 430 -33.96 -8.31 -46.29
C ARG A 430 -32.97 -8.57 -45.17
N PHE A 431 -32.56 -7.53 -44.45
CA PHE A 431 -31.64 -7.66 -43.32
C PHE A 431 -32.20 -8.60 -42.22
N ILE A 432 -33.48 -8.48 -41.87
CA ILE A 432 -34.13 -9.34 -40.88
C ILE A 432 -34.12 -10.81 -41.34
N ASN A 433 -34.55 -11.04 -42.59
CA ASN A 433 -34.64 -12.38 -43.16
C ASN A 433 -33.26 -13.06 -43.31
N ASP A 434 -32.24 -12.31 -43.75
CA ASP A 434 -30.86 -12.81 -43.88
C ASP A 434 -30.27 -13.29 -42.54
N HIS A 435 -30.81 -12.81 -41.41
CA HIS A 435 -30.42 -13.24 -40.07
C HIS A 435 -31.31 -14.35 -39.50
N GLY A 436 -32.21 -14.93 -40.30
CA GLY A 436 -33.07 -16.05 -39.92
C GLY A 436 -34.32 -15.65 -39.13
N PHE A 437 -34.62 -14.35 -39.03
CA PHE A 437 -35.81 -13.81 -38.39
C PHE A 437 -36.90 -13.55 -39.43
N ARG A 438 -38.17 -13.59 -39.02
CA ARG A 438 -39.29 -13.18 -39.86
C ARG A 438 -39.81 -11.82 -39.42
N THR A 439 -40.40 -11.06 -40.34
CA THR A 439 -40.92 -9.71 -40.07
C THR A 439 -42.43 -9.67 -40.07
N LEU A 440 -43.00 -8.95 -39.10
CA LEU A 440 -44.37 -8.46 -39.16
C LEU A 440 -44.33 -6.93 -39.21
N PHE A 441 -44.67 -6.36 -40.35
CA PHE A 441 -44.78 -4.91 -40.51
C PHE A 441 -46.22 -4.48 -40.30
N ILE A 442 -46.41 -3.50 -39.41
CA ILE A 442 -47.72 -2.91 -39.11
C ILE A 442 -47.67 -1.46 -39.57
N THR A 443 -48.69 -1.03 -40.32
CA THR A 443 -48.82 0.36 -40.76
C THR A 443 -50.29 0.69 -41.01
N PRO A 444 -50.74 1.90 -40.64
CA PRO A 444 -52.04 2.42 -41.05
C PRO A 444 -52.07 2.75 -42.56
N ASP A 445 -50.91 3.10 -43.13
CA ASP A 445 -50.74 3.50 -44.53
C ASP A 445 -49.80 2.51 -45.25
N PRO A 446 -50.32 1.40 -45.80
CA PRO A 446 -49.50 0.43 -46.51
C PRO A 446 -49.05 0.99 -47.87
N VAL A 447 -47.75 0.92 -48.14
CA VAL A 447 -47.23 1.02 -49.51
C VAL A 447 -47.34 -0.39 -50.09
N TYR A 448 -48.23 -0.62 -51.05
CA TYR A 448 -48.49 -1.95 -51.64
C TYR A 448 -47.27 -2.47 -52.42
N PRO A 449 -46.50 -3.42 -51.89
CA PRO A 449 -45.44 -4.14 -52.61
C PRO A 449 -46.01 -5.43 -53.22
N ASP A 450 -45.18 -6.08 -54.02
CA ASP A 450 -45.46 -7.31 -54.77
C ASP A 450 -46.29 -8.38 -53.99
N PRO A 451 -47.52 -8.71 -54.44
CA PRO A 451 -48.40 -9.70 -53.81
C PRO A 451 -47.79 -11.10 -53.70
N GLU A 452 -46.83 -11.44 -54.57
CA GLU A 452 -46.18 -12.76 -54.59
C GLU A 452 -45.14 -12.93 -53.47
N ALA A 453 -44.65 -11.84 -52.88
CA ALA A 453 -43.50 -11.84 -51.97
C ALA A 453 -43.83 -11.72 -50.47
N VAL A 454 -45.09 -11.44 -50.11
CA VAL A 454 -45.52 -11.13 -48.73
C VAL A 454 -46.98 -11.58 -48.53
N MET A 455 -47.44 -11.76 -47.29
CA MET A 455 -48.87 -11.89 -46.97
C MET A 455 -49.40 -10.59 -46.37
N TYR A 456 -50.45 -9.99 -46.96
CA TYR A 456 -51.11 -8.79 -46.43
C TYR A 456 -52.40 -9.14 -45.69
N TYR A 457 -52.54 -8.62 -44.48
CA TYR A 457 -53.76 -8.64 -43.70
C TYR A 457 -54.19 -7.20 -43.41
N MET A 458 -55.44 -6.89 -43.71
CA MET A 458 -56.05 -5.62 -43.41
C MET A 458 -57.03 -5.80 -42.26
N PHE A 459 -56.86 -4.97 -41.24
CA PHE A 459 -57.72 -4.92 -40.08
C PHE A 459 -58.63 -3.70 -40.21
N ARG A 460 -59.95 -3.91 -40.21
CA ARG A 460 -60.94 -2.82 -40.24
C ARG A 460 -61.83 -2.90 -39.01
N ASN A 461 -62.14 -1.74 -38.44
CA ASN A 461 -63.22 -1.66 -37.47
C ASN A 461 -64.54 -1.80 -38.23
N SER A 462 -65.33 -2.83 -37.90
CA SER A 462 -66.60 -3.13 -38.57
C SER A 462 -67.69 -2.08 -38.34
N GLY A 463 -67.47 -1.11 -37.44
CA GLY A 463 -68.43 -0.03 -37.16
C GLY A 463 -69.71 -0.49 -36.45
N ASN A 464 -69.83 -1.78 -36.12
CA ASN A 464 -70.96 -2.34 -35.38
C ASN A 464 -70.91 -1.88 -33.91
N GLU A 465 -72.06 -1.60 -33.29
CA GLU A 465 -72.20 -1.08 -31.91
C GLU A 465 -71.49 -1.91 -30.81
N LYS A 466 -71.00 -3.13 -31.14
CA LYS A 466 -70.24 -4.02 -30.26
C LYS A 466 -68.71 -4.02 -30.49
N GLY A 467 -68.18 -3.16 -31.37
CA GLY A 467 -66.73 -3.03 -31.57
C GLY A 467 -66.06 -4.23 -32.25
N GLY A 468 -66.70 -4.82 -33.28
CA GLY A 468 -66.14 -5.97 -33.99
C GLY A 468 -64.94 -5.62 -34.87
N LEU A 469 -63.92 -6.47 -34.89
CA LEU A 469 -62.74 -6.36 -35.74
C LEU A 469 -62.90 -7.28 -36.95
N GLU A 470 -62.85 -6.72 -38.17
CA GLU A 470 -62.79 -7.48 -39.41
C GLU A 470 -61.35 -7.65 -39.87
N ILE A 471 -60.96 -8.87 -40.22
CA ILE A 471 -59.63 -9.21 -40.74
C ILE A 471 -59.80 -9.76 -42.15
N ALA A 472 -59.21 -9.10 -43.14
CA ALA A 472 -59.22 -9.54 -44.54
C ALA A 472 -57.80 -9.80 -45.03
N GLN A 473 -57.53 -10.99 -45.56
CA GLN A 473 -56.29 -11.27 -46.28
C GLN A 473 -56.40 -10.70 -47.69
N MET A 474 -55.44 -9.85 -48.10
CA MET A 474 -55.54 -9.11 -49.37
C MET A 474 -54.87 -9.80 -50.57
N ASN A 475 -54.10 -10.88 -50.36
CA ASN A 475 -53.33 -11.58 -51.41
C ASN A 475 -54.01 -12.84 -51.94
N ILE A 476 -55.34 -12.90 -51.90
CA ILE A 476 -56.08 -13.95 -52.58
C ILE A 476 -56.42 -13.41 -53.97
N VAL A 477 -55.65 -13.81 -54.98
CA VAL A 477 -56.02 -13.67 -56.40
C VAL A 477 -56.92 -14.84 -56.78
#